data_AF-V4A7Z3-F1
#
_entry.id   AF-V4A7Z3-F1
#
_cell.length_a   1.000
_cell.length_b   1.000
_cell.length_c   1.000
_cell.angle_alpha   90.00
_cell.angle_beta   90.00
_cell.angle_gamma   90.00
#
_symmetry.space_group_name_H-M   'P 1'
#
loop_
_entity.id
_entity.type
_entity.pdbx_description
1 polymer ?
#
loop_
_entity_poly.entity_id
_entity_poly.type
_entity_poly.pdbx_seq_one_letter_code
_entity_poly.pdbx_strand_id
1 'polypeptide(L)'
;MERDENIYLKLRQREYWPKDGYRRNCKILKTIVCKGRIKFRKVWEKQSTRHISCEGINYLFFDNYRLHYSGSNLSGCPHQSYHLPSVSKDRKIEDALILHSSLDSLILPREEQADQLISITANNILRIYNSYTGQILHELNINSRLKFREIAWAVDQETFVIRSVHNKLTQFDRQAGRESTIVKVIAVFDVLPLKFVGMIEIDRQIWGKDVIDSMVAGGMLIIMHQSGFVRFFSFHHILKQYGSSINRSTTSVSVNILVTEYPPVLLEVKCSEHNVQMGGFPWHYMITPHGSLGRYSVCSFMDRQVIEGGSLHYDHDSVELDTATFHDDESGRIVHIGYNNVRVLQIVESDDNKCKLQVNFHIVVHDQNDEKKEDVFNKFSSSGRQIKRKISLDEIREENNNVTIHDVDYENELDVLCINSVIKGTESSEGFLGIYDNYNGRLLREIKLLEPFSEFWEHRVILDRDTIIQIIKSSSSKVSCIVYKLFCVTDDSHDIPSGKQARKTEIQTTRRSRARRR
;
A
#
# COMPACT_ATOMS: atom_id res chain seq x y z
N MET A 1 50.96 6.36 5.64
CA MET A 1 50.05 6.41 4.47
C MET A 1 48.71 5.86 4.92
N GLU A 2 47.94 6.68 5.62
CA GLU A 2 46.53 6.39 5.86
C GLU A 2 45.80 6.58 4.53
N ARG A 3 45.10 5.53 4.08
CA ARG A 3 44.32 5.58 2.85
C ARG A 3 43.22 6.62 3.02
N ASP A 4 43.09 7.51 2.03
CA ASP A 4 41.91 8.34 1.83
C ASP A 4 40.68 7.45 1.71
N GLU A 5 40.08 7.10 2.85
CA GLU A 5 38.81 6.38 2.88
C GLU A 5 37.72 7.37 2.50
N ASN A 6 37.10 7.09 1.35
CA ASN A 6 36.00 7.86 0.80
C ASN A 6 34.89 8.04 1.85
N ILE A 7 34.73 9.27 2.35
CA ILE A 7 33.75 9.65 3.38
C ILE A 7 32.33 9.25 2.95
N TYR A 8 32.00 9.32 1.66
CA TYR A 8 30.71 8.88 1.15
C TYR A 8 30.50 7.38 1.36
N LEU A 9 31.49 6.54 1.04
CA LEU A 9 31.41 5.09 1.29
C LEU A 9 31.33 4.78 2.79
N LYS A 10 31.96 5.60 3.64
CA LYS A 10 31.93 5.45 5.09
C LYS A 10 30.57 5.85 5.70
N LEU A 11 29.94 6.89 5.16
CA LEU A 11 28.57 7.29 5.51
C LEU A 11 27.56 6.23 5.03
N ARG A 12 27.72 5.75 3.79
CA ARG A 12 26.91 4.69 3.23
C ARG A 12 27.05 3.36 3.97
N GLN A 13 28.27 2.99 4.37
CA GLN A 13 28.48 1.80 5.20
C GLN A 13 27.87 1.96 6.60
N ARG A 14 27.84 3.18 7.15
CA ARG A 14 27.14 3.48 8.41
C ARG A 14 25.61 3.37 8.28
N GLU A 15 25.07 3.74 7.12
CA GLU A 15 23.63 3.69 6.82
C GLU A 15 23.13 2.26 6.56
N TYR A 16 23.97 1.40 5.96
CA TYR A 16 23.55 0.05 5.52
C TYR A 16 24.05 -1.14 6.37
N TRP A 17 25.09 -1.02 7.23
CA TRP A 17 25.63 -2.16 8.03
C TRP A 17 26.13 -1.76 9.45
N PRO A 18 25.97 -2.64 10.45
CA PRO A 18 25.17 -2.51 11.65
C PRO A 18 25.98 -1.94 12.83
N LYS A 19 25.75 -0.68 13.16
CA LYS A 19 25.85 -0.18 14.55
C LYS A 19 24.62 0.64 14.96
N ASP A 20 23.51 0.51 14.23
CA ASP A 20 22.34 1.35 14.43
C ASP A 20 21.41 0.86 15.54
N GLY A 21 21.08 1.79 16.43
CA GLY A 21 20.00 1.65 17.39
C GLY A 21 18.69 1.21 16.71
N TYR A 22 18.44 1.64 15.48
CA TYR A 22 17.24 1.27 14.70
C TYR A 22 17.09 -0.25 14.52
N ARG A 23 18.04 -0.93 13.87
CA ARG A 23 17.96 -2.40 13.68
C ARG A 23 17.91 -3.16 15.01
N ARG A 24 18.61 -2.64 16.04
CA ARG A 24 18.52 -3.21 17.39
C ARG A 24 17.12 -3.04 17.98
N ASN A 25 16.48 -1.88 17.81
CA ASN A 25 15.14 -1.58 18.27
C ASN A 25 14.11 -2.42 17.51
N CYS A 26 14.18 -2.48 16.18
CA CYS A 26 13.34 -3.36 15.36
C CYS A 26 13.49 -4.82 15.82
N LYS A 27 14.71 -5.30 16.05
CA LYS A 27 14.94 -6.66 16.59
C LYS A 27 14.28 -6.89 17.95
N ILE A 28 14.31 -5.90 18.86
CA ILE A 28 13.64 -5.98 20.16
C ILE A 28 12.11 -6.03 19.96
N LEU A 29 11.54 -5.09 19.20
CA LEU A 29 10.09 -5.01 18.93
C LEU A 29 9.59 -6.27 18.22
N LYS A 30 10.28 -6.69 17.16
CA LYS A 30 10.04 -7.95 16.44
C LYS A 30 10.07 -9.16 17.36
N THR A 31 11.03 -9.22 18.29
CA THR A 31 11.10 -10.30 19.28
C THR A 31 9.88 -10.27 20.21
N ILE A 32 9.44 -9.08 20.64
CA ILE A 32 8.28 -8.91 21.50
C ILE A 32 6.99 -9.29 20.77
N VAL A 33 6.79 -8.87 19.51
CA VAL A 33 5.55 -9.14 18.74
C VAL A 33 5.47 -10.60 18.26
N CYS A 34 6.61 -11.19 17.91
CA CYS A 34 6.64 -12.51 17.29
C CYS A 34 6.88 -13.67 18.28
N LYS A 35 7.45 -13.44 19.48
CA LYS A 35 7.81 -14.52 20.42
C LYS A 35 7.03 -14.48 21.73
N GLY A 36 6.85 -15.65 22.34
CA GLY A 36 6.33 -15.81 23.70
C GLY A 36 4.86 -16.20 23.78
N ARG A 37 4.30 -16.20 24.99
CA ARG A 37 2.90 -16.52 25.29
C ARG A 37 1.98 -15.33 25.01
N ILE A 38 2.03 -14.80 23.80
CA ILE A 38 1.22 -13.65 23.39
C ILE A 38 0.29 -14.08 22.27
N LYS A 39 -0.92 -13.52 22.17
CA LYS A 39 -1.89 -13.84 21.11
C LYS A 39 -2.61 -12.57 20.66
N PHE A 40 -2.86 -12.47 19.37
CA PHE A 40 -3.75 -11.45 18.84
C PHE A 40 -5.20 -11.81 19.18
N ARG A 41 -5.94 -10.84 19.72
CA ARG A 41 -7.36 -10.98 20.04
C ARG A 41 -8.14 -9.88 19.35
N LYS A 42 -9.32 -10.21 18.82
CA LYS A 42 -10.25 -9.23 18.27
C LYS A 42 -10.70 -8.29 19.38
N VAL A 43 -10.46 -6.99 19.21
CA VAL A 43 -10.84 -5.96 20.20
C VAL A 43 -11.91 -5.01 19.69
N TRP A 44 -12.05 -4.89 18.37
CA TRP A 44 -12.96 -3.94 17.77
C TRP A 44 -13.39 -4.37 16.37
N GLU A 45 -14.62 -4.00 16.00
CA GLU A 45 -15.18 -4.18 14.66
C GLU A 45 -16.11 -3.02 14.34
N LYS A 46 -16.08 -2.55 13.09
CA LYS A 46 -17.07 -1.62 12.56
C LYS A 46 -17.38 -1.88 11.11
N GLN A 47 -18.66 -1.78 10.77
CA GLN A 47 -19.16 -1.96 9.41
C GLN A 47 -19.53 -0.61 8.77
N SER A 48 -19.40 -0.55 7.46
CA SER A 48 -19.67 0.61 6.62
C SER A 48 -20.30 0.18 5.30
N THR A 49 -21.19 1.01 4.77
CA THR A 49 -21.72 0.87 3.40
C THR A 49 -20.89 1.66 2.38
N ARG A 50 -19.85 2.36 2.83
CA ARG A 50 -18.90 3.15 2.04
C ARG A 50 -17.49 2.64 2.26
N HIS A 51 -16.58 3.02 1.37
CA HIS A 51 -15.17 2.73 1.48
C HIS A 51 -14.60 3.12 2.86
N ILE A 52 -13.70 2.29 3.38
CA ILE A 52 -12.96 2.53 4.62
C ILE A 52 -11.51 2.75 4.19
N SER A 53 -10.94 3.91 4.51
CA SER A 53 -9.52 4.18 4.30
C SER A 53 -8.76 3.91 5.61
N CYS A 54 -7.58 3.33 5.51
CA CYS A 54 -6.76 2.91 6.63
C CYS A 54 -5.28 3.10 6.30
N GLU A 55 -4.62 3.91 7.13
CA GLU A 55 -3.17 4.10 7.13
C GLU A 55 -2.67 3.83 8.55
N GLY A 56 -2.53 2.55 8.91
CA GLY A 56 -2.24 2.15 10.30
C GLY A 56 -3.38 2.39 11.30
N ILE A 57 -3.13 2.06 12.56
CA ILE A 57 -4.16 2.04 13.61
C ILE A 57 -4.63 3.43 14.05
N ASN A 58 -3.83 4.46 13.75
CA ASN A 58 -4.14 5.83 14.15
C ASN A 58 -5.04 6.56 13.15
N TYR A 59 -5.19 6.06 11.92
CA TYR A 59 -5.90 6.73 10.84
C TYR A 59 -6.91 5.80 10.16
N LEU A 60 -8.00 5.52 10.87
CA LEU A 60 -9.14 4.77 10.34
C LEU A 60 -10.26 5.74 9.93
N PHE A 61 -10.51 5.85 8.63
CA PHE A 61 -11.48 6.80 8.07
C PHE A 61 -12.71 6.12 7.48
N PHE A 62 -13.87 6.66 7.83
CA PHE A 62 -15.20 6.23 7.42
C PHE A 62 -15.98 7.40 6.82
N ASP A 63 -17.04 7.06 6.09
CA ASP A 63 -17.95 8.02 5.47
C ASP A 63 -17.22 9.09 4.62
N ASN A 64 -16.32 8.65 3.74
CA ASN A 64 -15.48 9.49 2.89
C ASN A 64 -14.68 10.51 3.73
N TYR A 65 -13.86 10.01 4.65
CA TYR A 65 -12.96 10.81 5.51
C TYR A 65 -13.64 11.73 6.53
N ARG A 66 -14.97 11.68 6.66
CA ARG A 66 -15.71 12.50 7.62
C ARG A 66 -15.67 11.98 9.05
N LEU A 67 -15.55 10.67 9.20
CA LEU A 67 -15.59 10.01 10.50
C LEU A 67 -14.25 9.33 10.73
N HIS A 68 -13.54 9.75 11.78
CA HIS A 68 -12.20 9.26 12.09
C HIS A 68 -12.19 8.48 13.40
N TYR A 69 -11.47 7.35 13.37
CA TYR A 69 -11.13 6.55 14.54
C TYR A 69 -9.61 6.46 14.68
N SER A 70 -9.14 6.59 15.93
CA SER A 70 -7.73 6.43 16.29
C SER A 70 -7.60 5.35 17.36
N GLY A 71 -6.55 4.53 17.28
CA GLY A 71 -6.17 3.60 18.35
C GLY A 71 -5.08 4.12 19.28
N SER A 72 -4.84 5.44 19.33
CA SER A 72 -3.84 6.07 20.19
C SER A 72 -4.18 6.06 21.69
N ASN A 73 -5.30 5.47 22.10
CA ASN A 73 -5.71 5.41 23.50
C ASN A 73 -5.04 4.26 24.28
N LEU A 74 -5.01 4.40 25.61
CA LEU A 74 -4.45 3.39 26.51
C LEU A 74 -5.26 2.08 26.57
N SER A 75 -6.50 2.06 26.06
CA SER A 75 -7.30 0.84 26.05
C SER A 75 -6.96 -0.11 24.90
N GLY A 76 -6.20 0.36 23.91
CA GLY A 76 -5.84 -0.41 22.71
C GLY A 76 -6.98 -0.61 21.72
N CYS A 77 -8.17 -0.05 21.99
CA CYS A 77 -9.32 -0.15 21.09
C CYS A 77 -9.53 1.17 20.34
N PRO A 78 -9.79 1.14 19.01
CA PRO A 78 -10.13 2.35 18.27
C PRO A 78 -11.26 3.14 18.93
N HIS A 79 -11.04 4.44 19.12
CA HIS A 79 -12.05 5.39 19.58
C HIS A 79 -12.32 6.43 18.51
N GLN A 80 -13.54 6.97 18.49
CA GLN A 80 -13.88 8.06 17.59
C GLN A 80 -13.14 9.33 18.05
N SER A 81 -12.33 9.92 17.18
CA SER A 81 -11.64 11.19 17.47
C SER A 81 -12.53 12.37 17.10
N TYR A 82 -13.08 12.34 15.88
CA TYR A 82 -14.00 13.37 15.40
C TYR A 82 -15.04 12.81 14.42
N HIS A 83 -16.10 13.59 14.20
CA HIS A 83 -17.06 13.37 13.13
C HIS A 83 -17.43 14.73 12.51
N LEU A 84 -17.02 14.95 11.26
CA LEU A 84 -17.28 16.18 10.53
C LEU A 84 -18.78 16.33 10.24
N PRO A 85 -19.32 17.57 10.26
CA PRO A 85 -20.71 17.82 9.95
C PRO A 85 -21.06 17.39 8.51
N SER A 86 -22.34 17.13 8.29
CA SER A 86 -22.82 16.79 6.94
C SER A 86 -22.73 18.00 6.04
N VAL A 87 -22.18 17.79 4.84
CA VAL A 87 -21.98 18.84 3.84
C VAL A 87 -22.82 18.55 2.59
N SER A 88 -23.03 19.57 1.76
CA SER A 88 -23.67 19.40 0.46
C SER A 88 -22.84 18.48 -0.44
N LYS A 89 -23.49 17.87 -1.45
CA LYS A 89 -22.83 16.96 -2.40
C LYS A 89 -21.63 17.62 -3.11
N ASP A 90 -21.69 18.93 -3.34
CA ASP A 90 -20.62 19.69 -4.00
C ASP A 90 -19.41 19.96 -3.11
N ARG A 91 -19.54 19.74 -1.79
CA ARG A 91 -18.45 19.92 -0.82
C ARG A 91 -17.98 18.62 -0.19
N LYS A 92 -18.45 17.46 -0.67
CA LYS A 92 -17.97 16.15 -0.20
C LYS A 92 -16.48 16.01 -0.49
N ILE A 93 -15.77 15.35 0.41
CA ILE A 93 -14.40 14.90 0.17
C ILE A 93 -14.47 13.81 -0.90
N GLU A 94 -13.67 13.98 -1.95
CA GLU A 94 -13.54 13.01 -3.04
C GLU A 94 -12.39 12.05 -2.76
N ASP A 95 -11.27 12.59 -2.27
CA ASP A 95 -10.08 11.82 -1.92
C ASP A 95 -9.19 12.57 -0.91
N ALA A 96 -8.30 11.85 -0.21
CA ALA A 96 -7.44 12.40 0.83
C ALA A 96 -6.13 11.60 1.06
N LEU A 97 -5.13 12.27 1.64
CA LEU A 97 -3.85 11.69 2.11
C LEU A 97 -3.56 12.12 3.55
N ILE A 98 -2.77 11.32 4.27
CA ILE A 98 -2.21 11.72 5.56
C ILE A 98 -0.76 12.17 5.40
N LEU A 99 -0.52 13.40 5.83
CA LEU A 99 0.80 13.92 6.12
C LEU A 99 1.15 13.63 7.57
N HIS A 100 2.21 12.87 7.77
CA HIS A 100 2.79 12.63 9.08
C HIS A 100 3.74 13.78 9.45
N SER A 101 3.62 14.24 10.69
CA SER A 101 4.54 15.21 11.26
C SER A 101 5.87 14.52 11.57
N SER A 102 6.95 14.97 10.93
CA SER A 102 8.29 14.48 11.27
C SER A 102 8.80 15.14 12.56
N LEU A 103 9.63 14.45 13.34
CA LEU A 103 10.30 15.04 14.50
C LEU A 103 11.24 16.20 14.11
N ASP A 104 11.64 16.30 12.83
CA ASP A 104 12.47 17.40 12.33
C ASP A 104 11.65 18.67 12.01
N SER A 105 10.32 18.56 12.01
CA SER A 105 9.40 19.67 11.77
C SER A 105 9.22 20.63 12.97
N LEU A 106 10.07 20.53 14.01
CA LEU A 106 10.03 21.31 15.26
C LEU A 106 10.01 22.84 15.06
N ILE A 107 10.34 23.33 13.87
CA ILE A 107 10.34 24.76 13.51
C ILE A 107 8.93 25.25 13.13
N LEU A 108 7.98 24.35 12.82
CA LEU A 108 6.62 24.71 12.44
C LEU A 108 5.78 25.18 13.64
N PRO A 109 4.78 26.05 13.43
CA PRO A 109 3.78 26.39 14.44
C PRO A 109 3.14 25.13 15.05
N ARG A 110 2.81 25.16 16.34
CA ARG A 110 2.24 24.01 17.08
C ARG A 110 1.03 23.35 16.41
N GLU A 111 0.24 24.11 15.64
CA GLU A 111 -0.93 23.61 14.91
C GLU A 111 -0.55 22.79 13.66
N GLU A 112 0.60 23.07 13.07
CA GLU A 112 1.16 22.37 11.90
C GLU A 112 2.08 21.19 12.30
N GLN A 113 2.46 21.10 13.58
CA GLN A 113 3.23 19.99 14.15
C GLN A 113 2.42 18.71 14.37
N ALA A 114 1.09 18.74 14.21
CA ALA A 114 0.26 17.55 14.25
C ALA A 114 0.11 16.97 12.83
N ASP A 115 -0.13 15.66 12.73
CA ASP A 115 -0.41 15.03 11.44
C ASP A 115 -1.65 15.68 10.80
N GLN A 116 -1.63 15.78 9.48
CA GLN A 116 -2.61 16.55 8.73
C GLN A 116 -3.30 15.65 7.70
N LEU A 117 -4.61 15.81 7.57
CA LEU A 117 -5.38 15.19 6.50
C LEU A 117 -5.52 16.20 5.36
N ILE A 118 -4.85 15.94 4.25
CA ILE A 118 -4.92 16.74 3.03
C ILE A 118 -6.00 16.13 2.15
N SER A 119 -7.00 16.90 1.74
CA SER A 119 -8.10 16.36 0.93
C SER A 119 -8.57 17.31 -0.16
N ILE A 120 -9.19 16.73 -1.19
CA ILE A 120 -9.78 17.45 -2.31
C ILE A 120 -11.29 17.27 -2.33
N THR A 121 -12.03 18.37 -2.44
CA THR A 121 -13.49 18.36 -2.47
C THR A 121 -14.07 18.30 -3.88
N ALA A 122 -15.36 17.94 -3.98
CA ALA A 122 -16.07 17.87 -5.25
C ALA A 122 -16.11 19.21 -6.03
N ASN A 123 -16.00 20.35 -5.34
CA ASN A 123 -15.94 21.69 -5.93
C ASN A 123 -14.51 22.24 -6.10
N ASN A 124 -13.50 21.36 -6.18
CA ASN A 124 -12.10 21.72 -6.44
C ASN A 124 -11.49 22.60 -5.34
N ILE A 125 -11.81 22.33 -4.08
CA ILE A 125 -11.17 22.99 -2.95
C ILE A 125 -10.23 21.98 -2.27
N LEU A 126 -8.96 22.33 -2.21
CA LEU A 126 -7.97 21.64 -1.40
C LEU A 126 -8.13 22.10 0.05
N ARG A 127 -8.29 21.16 0.97
CA ARG A 127 -8.42 21.42 2.40
C ARG A 127 -7.42 20.62 3.19
N ILE A 128 -6.80 21.29 4.16
CA ILE A 128 -5.94 20.66 5.14
C ILE A 128 -6.66 20.69 6.47
N TYR A 129 -6.78 19.52 7.08
CA TYR A 129 -7.39 19.32 8.38
C TYR A 129 -6.33 18.89 9.38
N ASN A 130 -6.48 19.29 10.64
CA ASN A 130 -5.82 18.60 11.73
C ASN A 130 -6.40 17.18 11.82
N SER A 131 -5.55 16.16 11.71
CA SER A 131 -5.99 14.75 11.62
C SER A 131 -6.61 14.20 12.90
N TYR A 132 -6.49 14.89 14.04
CA TYR A 132 -7.05 14.45 15.32
C TYR A 132 -8.33 15.18 15.69
N THR A 133 -8.43 16.47 15.37
CA THR A 133 -9.60 17.29 15.73
C THR A 133 -10.61 17.45 14.60
N GLY A 134 -10.17 17.23 13.35
CA GLY A 134 -10.97 17.52 12.16
C GLY A 134 -11.15 19.04 11.91
N GLN A 135 -10.39 19.89 12.58
CA GLN A 135 -10.39 21.34 12.34
C GLN A 135 -9.72 21.64 11.01
N ILE A 136 -10.32 22.53 10.21
CA ILE A 136 -9.71 23.02 8.96
C ILE A 136 -8.59 24.00 9.32
N LEU A 137 -7.37 23.69 8.89
CA LEU A 137 -6.16 24.50 9.05
C LEU A 137 -5.97 25.43 7.84
N HIS A 138 -6.17 24.90 6.63
CA HIS A 138 -5.96 25.64 5.39
C HIS A 138 -7.02 25.28 4.33
N GLU A 139 -7.37 26.25 3.48
CA GLU A 139 -8.29 26.06 2.35
C GLU A 139 -7.75 26.79 1.11
N LEU A 140 -7.66 26.09 -0.01
CA LEU A 140 -7.15 26.63 -1.29
C LEU A 140 -8.08 26.23 -2.45
N ASN A 141 -8.51 27.21 -3.24
CA ASN A 141 -9.32 26.96 -4.43
C ASN A 141 -8.44 26.56 -5.62
N ILE A 142 -8.80 25.48 -6.31
CA ILE A 142 -8.14 25.06 -7.55
C ILE A 142 -9.00 25.51 -8.73
N ASN A 143 -8.59 26.62 -9.35
CA ASN A 143 -9.29 27.21 -10.48
C ASN A 143 -9.02 26.41 -11.76
N SER A 144 -9.88 25.43 -12.01
CA SER A 144 -9.93 24.66 -13.24
C SER A 144 -11.37 24.35 -13.63
N ARG A 145 -11.60 24.22 -14.93
CA ARG A 145 -12.87 23.76 -15.49
C ARG A 145 -13.07 22.27 -15.23
N LEU A 146 -11.98 21.50 -15.15
CA LEU A 146 -12.03 20.07 -14.85
C LEU A 146 -12.14 19.83 -13.35
N LYS A 147 -12.78 18.73 -12.99
CA LYS A 147 -13.02 18.35 -11.61
C LYS A 147 -11.87 17.50 -11.07
N PHE A 148 -11.25 17.91 -9.97
CA PHE A 148 -10.21 17.15 -9.28
C PHE A 148 -10.82 16.11 -8.36
N ARG A 149 -10.37 14.86 -8.49
CA ARG A 149 -10.99 13.71 -7.80
C ARG A 149 -10.00 12.74 -7.19
N GLU A 150 -8.72 12.92 -7.45
CA GLU A 150 -7.67 12.03 -6.99
C GLU A 150 -6.55 12.86 -6.41
N ILE A 151 -6.04 12.44 -5.26
CA ILE A 151 -4.84 12.98 -4.62
C ILE A 151 -3.87 11.83 -4.37
N ALA A 152 -2.60 12.02 -4.68
CA ALA A 152 -1.58 10.98 -4.51
C ALA A 152 -0.23 11.60 -4.18
N TRP A 153 0.62 10.84 -3.48
CA TRP A 153 2.01 11.18 -3.32
C TRP A 153 2.73 11.12 -4.67
N ALA A 154 3.53 12.14 -4.97
CA ALA A 154 4.54 12.08 -6.03
C ALA A 154 5.90 11.66 -5.49
N VAL A 155 6.18 12.09 -4.25
CA VAL A 155 7.23 11.58 -3.36
C VAL A 155 6.61 11.59 -1.97
N ASP A 156 6.57 10.42 -1.32
CA ASP A 156 5.90 10.23 -0.04
C ASP A 156 6.36 11.26 1.01
N GLN A 157 5.39 11.90 1.68
CA GLN A 157 5.60 12.92 2.70
C GLN A 157 6.31 14.22 2.26
N GLU A 158 6.82 14.31 1.03
CA GLU A 158 7.51 15.49 0.51
C GLU A 158 6.64 16.30 -0.48
N THR A 159 6.11 15.62 -1.49
CA THR A 159 5.35 16.25 -2.58
C THR A 159 4.13 15.43 -2.95
N PHE A 160 2.98 16.08 -3.12
CA PHE A 160 1.76 15.43 -3.59
C PHE A 160 1.20 16.11 -4.83
N VAL A 161 0.34 15.37 -5.52
CA VAL A 161 -0.33 15.80 -6.73
C VAL A 161 -1.82 15.60 -6.61
N ILE A 162 -2.58 16.54 -7.16
CA ILE A 162 -4.00 16.38 -7.40
C ILE A 162 -4.26 16.25 -8.88
N ARG A 163 -5.11 15.30 -9.26
CA ARG A 163 -5.41 14.99 -10.66
C ARG A 163 -6.88 15.20 -10.98
N SER A 164 -7.13 15.78 -12.15
CA SER A 164 -8.50 15.91 -12.66
C SER A 164 -9.02 14.57 -13.16
N VAL A 165 -10.35 14.44 -13.18
CA VAL A 165 -11.01 13.40 -13.98
C VAL A 165 -10.59 13.53 -15.43
N HIS A 166 -10.57 12.39 -16.12
CA HIS A 166 -10.33 12.36 -17.56
C HIS A 166 -11.42 13.17 -18.27
N ASN A 167 -11.00 14.11 -19.10
CA ASN A 167 -11.89 14.97 -19.87
C ASN A 167 -12.48 14.18 -21.04
N LYS A 168 -13.60 13.51 -20.79
CA LYS A 168 -14.38 12.84 -21.83
C LYS A 168 -15.30 13.87 -22.46
N LEU A 169 -15.09 14.18 -23.74
CA LEU A 169 -16.03 14.98 -24.52
C LEU A 169 -17.43 14.39 -24.41
N THR A 170 -18.37 15.20 -23.91
CA THR A 170 -19.77 14.81 -23.80
C THR A 170 -20.37 14.61 -25.19
N GLN A 171 -21.43 13.81 -25.32
CA GLN A 171 -22.13 13.64 -26.61
C GLN A 171 -22.61 15.00 -27.16
N PHE A 172 -23.00 15.91 -26.28
CA PHE A 172 -23.43 17.26 -26.64
C PHE A 172 -22.29 18.11 -27.20
N ASP A 173 -21.09 18.07 -26.59
CA ASP A 173 -19.91 18.80 -27.11
C ASP A 173 -19.50 18.29 -28.49
N ARG A 174 -19.59 16.97 -28.72
CA ARG A 174 -19.33 16.37 -30.04
C ARG A 174 -20.34 16.83 -31.08
N GLN A 175 -21.62 16.92 -30.73
CA GLN A 175 -22.68 17.41 -31.63
C GLN A 175 -22.54 18.91 -31.92
N ALA A 176 -22.00 19.69 -30.97
CA ALA A 176 -21.71 21.12 -31.14
C ALA A 176 -20.38 21.40 -31.86
N GLY A 177 -19.66 20.38 -32.33
CA GLY A 177 -18.35 20.54 -32.98
C GLY A 177 -17.26 21.07 -32.06
N ARG A 178 -17.42 20.98 -30.74
CA ARG A 178 -16.40 21.39 -29.77
C ARG A 178 -15.38 20.29 -29.63
N GLU A 179 -14.16 20.56 -30.08
CA GLU A 179 -13.00 19.71 -29.81
C GLU A 179 -12.31 20.21 -28.54
N SER A 180 -12.21 19.34 -27.53
CA SER A 180 -11.36 19.56 -26.37
C SER A 180 -10.19 18.60 -26.48
N THR A 181 -8.99 19.16 -26.51
CA THR A 181 -7.74 18.45 -26.70
C THR A 181 -7.08 18.10 -25.36
N ILE A 182 -7.48 18.78 -24.29
CA ILE A 182 -7.02 18.55 -22.92
C ILE A 182 -7.58 17.22 -22.42
N VAL A 183 -6.69 16.34 -21.99
CA VAL A 183 -6.99 15.00 -21.43
C VAL A 183 -7.20 15.06 -19.92
N LYS A 184 -6.26 15.68 -19.21
CA LYS A 184 -6.26 15.83 -17.75
C LYS A 184 -5.51 17.11 -17.34
N VAL A 185 -5.76 17.57 -16.12
CA VAL A 185 -4.98 18.61 -15.44
C VAL A 185 -4.33 18.00 -14.21
N ILE A 186 -3.06 18.33 -13.97
CA ILE A 186 -2.30 17.90 -12.79
C ILE A 186 -1.79 19.15 -12.08
N ALA A 187 -1.99 19.24 -10.76
CA ALA A 187 -1.38 20.26 -9.91
C ALA A 187 -0.47 19.60 -8.88
N VAL A 188 0.70 20.20 -8.67
CA VAL A 188 1.79 19.67 -7.82
C VAL A 188 2.05 20.62 -6.66
N PHE A 189 2.26 20.06 -5.48
CA PHE A 189 2.48 20.79 -4.22
C PHE A 189 3.64 20.18 -3.42
N ASP A 190 4.46 21.06 -2.82
CA ASP A 190 5.35 20.70 -1.71
C ASP A 190 4.54 20.75 -0.41
N VAL A 191 4.87 19.90 0.57
CA VAL A 191 4.06 19.77 1.79
C VAL A 191 4.54 20.63 2.95
N LEU A 192 5.85 20.78 3.16
CA LEU A 192 6.40 21.49 4.33
C LEU A 192 7.43 22.57 3.92
N PRO A 193 7.04 23.86 3.88
CA PRO A 193 5.67 24.38 4.02
C PRO A 193 4.81 24.06 2.79
N LEU A 194 3.49 24.06 2.96
CA LEU A 194 2.57 23.85 1.83
C LEU A 194 2.81 24.91 0.77
N LYS A 195 3.25 24.47 -0.41
CA LYS A 195 3.59 25.37 -1.51
C LYS A 195 3.12 24.81 -2.83
N PHE A 196 2.37 25.62 -3.57
CA PHE A 196 2.03 25.31 -4.94
C PHE A 196 3.27 25.37 -5.84
N VAL A 197 3.59 24.27 -6.49
CA VAL A 197 4.74 24.14 -7.40
C VAL A 197 4.32 24.54 -8.81
N GLY A 198 3.21 23.98 -9.30
CA GLY A 198 2.65 24.33 -10.59
C GLY A 198 1.49 23.45 -11.01
N MET A 199 0.74 23.92 -12.01
CA MET A 199 -0.40 23.22 -12.60
C MET A 199 -0.28 23.21 -14.12
N ILE A 200 -0.39 22.00 -14.69
CA ILE A 200 -0.19 21.70 -16.11
C ILE A 200 -1.43 21.04 -16.71
N GLU A 201 -1.76 21.43 -17.94
CA GLU A 201 -2.76 20.77 -18.79
C GLU A 201 -2.07 19.79 -19.75
N ILE A 202 -2.62 18.58 -19.84
CA ILE A 202 -2.12 17.54 -20.74
C ILE A 202 -2.93 17.58 -22.02
N ASP A 203 -2.41 18.25 -23.04
CA ASP A 203 -3.03 18.43 -24.35
C ASP A 203 -2.59 17.37 -25.39
N ARG A 204 -3.53 16.69 -26.05
CA ARG A 204 -3.28 15.73 -27.14
C ARG A 204 -2.55 16.31 -28.35
N GLN A 205 -2.66 17.60 -28.62
CA GLN A 205 -1.95 18.26 -29.71
C GLN A 205 -0.45 18.29 -29.47
N ILE A 206 -0.03 18.41 -28.21
CA ILE A 206 1.37 18.45 -27.81
C ILE A 206 1.85 17.04 -27.54
N TRP A 207 1.18 16.33 -26.64
CA TRP A 207 1.67 15.06 -26.10
C TRP A 207 1.40 13.86 -27.00
N GLY A 208 0.54 14.00 -28.01
CA GLY A 208 0.16 12.93 -28.95
C GLY A 208 -1.33 12.60 -28.90
N LYS A 209 -1.89 12.21 -30.05
CA LYS A 209 -3.33 11.95 -30.20
C LYS A 209 -3.81 10.72 -29.42
N ASP A 210 -2.92 9.78 -29.14
CA ASP A 210 -3.21 8.52 -28.46
C ASP A 210 -2.94 8.56 -26.95
N VAL A 211 -2.74 9.75 -26.36
CA VAL A 211 -2.59 9.90 -24.90
C VAL A 211 -3.88 9.50 -24.19
N ILE A 212 -3.75 8.60 -23.22
CA ILE A 212 -4.84 8.07 -22.40
C ILE A 212 -4.75 8.54 -20.94
N ASP A 213 -3.55 8.69 -20.41
CA ASP A 213 -3.32 9.10 -19.02
C ASP A 213 -1.94 9.75 -18.82
N SER A 214 -1.76 10.34 -17.65
CA SER A 214 -0.59 11.09 -17.22
C SER A 214 -0.49 11.11 -15.70
N MET A 215 0.71 11.02 -15.16
CA MET A 215 0.98 11.22 -13.73
C MET A 215 2.29 11.97 -13.51
N VAL A 216 2.49 12.50 -12.31
CA VAL A 216 3.76 13.07 -11.87
C VAL A 216 4.22 12.29 -10.64
N ALA A 217 5.43 11.74 -10.70
CA ALA A 217 6.05 10.94 -9.63
C ALA A 217 7.57 11.04 -9.73
N GLY A 218 8.29 11.07 -8.60
CA GLY A 218 9.76 11.08 -8.57
C GLY A 218 10.41 12.21 -9.39
N GLY A 219 9.79 13.39 -9.45
CA GLY A 219 10.26 14.53 -10.26
C GLY A 219 10.09 14.35 -11.79
N MET A 220 9.36 13.33 -12.22
CA MET A 220 9.07 13.05 -13.63
C MET A 220 7.60 13.28 -13.96
N LEU A 221 7.33 13.81 -15.15
CA LEU A 221 6.01 13.72 -15.79
C LEU A 221 6.00 12.45 -16.65
N ILE A 222 5.04 11.57 -16.41
CA ILE A 222 4.89 10.28 -17.07
C ILE A 222 3.63 10.34 -17.93
N ILE A 223 3.76 10.09 -19.24
CA ILE A 223 2.65 10.10 -20.19
C ILE A 223 2.42 8.69 -20.73
N MET A 224 1.17 8.23 -20.69
CA MET A 224 0.74 6.91 -21.10
C MET A 224 -0.07 6.97 -22.39
N HIS A 225 0.28 6.11 -23.33
CA HIS A 225 -0.29 6.09 -24.68
C HIS A 225 -1.06 4.80 -24.97
N GLN A 226 -2.16 4.88 -25.70
CA GLN A 226 -2.96 3.72 -26.10
C GLN A 226 -2.14 2.65 -26.86
N SER A 227 -1.06 3.06 -27.52
CA SER A 227 -0.10 2.19 -28.20
C SER A 227 0.77 1.32 -27.27
N GLY A 228 0.60 1.45 -25.94
CA GLY A 228 1.38 0.74 -24.91
C GLY A 228 2.71 1.41 -24.57
N PHE A 229 2.99 2.59 -25.14
CA PHE A 229 4.17 3.37 -24.79
C PHE A 229 3.95 4.19 -23.51
N VAL A 230 4.98 4.21 -22.68
CA VAL A 230 5.12 5.07 -21.51
C VAL A 230 6.35 5.96 -21.72
N ARG A 231 6.15 7.28 -21.62
CA ARG A 231 7.21 8.28 -21.84
C ARG A 231 7.44 9.09 -20.59
N PHE A 232 8.70 9.28 -20.25
CA PHE A 232 9.16 10.00 -19.07
C PHE A 232 9.79 11.32 -19.48
N PHE A 233 9.39 12.40 -18.81
CA PHE A 233 9.91 13.75 -19.01
C PHE A 233 10.36 14.32 -17.68
N SER A 234 11.41 15.13 -17.67
CA SER A 234 11.81 15.85 -16.45
C SER A 234 10.77 16.92 -16.12
N PHE A 235 10.06 16.77 -14.99
CA PHE A 235 9.11 17.79 -14.55
C PHE A 235 9.82 19.09 -14.18
N HIS A 236 11.02 18.98 -13.60
CA HIS A 236 11.87 20.14 -13.32
C HIS A 236 12.22 20.94 -14.59
N HIS A 237 12.60 20.25 -15.68
CA HIS A 237 12.86 20.91 -16.96
C HIS A 237 11.61 21.64 -17.49
N ILE A 238 10.45 20.98 -17.42
CA ILE A 238 9.17 21.56 -17.85
C ILE A 238 8.83 22.82 -17.05
N LEU A 239 8.97 22.77 -15.72
CA LEU A 239 8.74 23.92 -14.84
C LEU A 239 9.66 25.09 -15.19
N LYS A 240 10.95 24.81 -15.42
CA LYS A 240 11.94 25.85 -15.74
C LYS A 240 11.68 26.51 -17.10
N GLN A 241 11.26 25.73 -18.10
CA GLN A 241 11.09 26.19 -19.47
C GLN A 241 9.72 26.84 -19.73
N TYR A 242 8.65 26.27 -19.17
CA TYR A 242 7.27 26.63 -19.49
C TYR A 242 6.48 27.18 -18.29
N GLY A 243 7.07 27.17 -17.09
CA GLY A 243 6.45 27.73 -15.89
C GLY A 243 6.47 29.26 -15.93
N SER A 244 5.29 29.86 -15.81
CA SER A 244 5.15 31.29 -15.56
C SER A 244 5.32 31.61 -14.06
N SER A 245 5.62 32.87 -13.74
CA SER A 245 5.69 33.36 -12.37
C SER A 245 4.44 32.93 -11.59
N ILE A 246 4.62 32.15 -10.53
CA ILE A 246 3.53 31.64 -9.70
C ILE A 246 2.73 32.82 -9.19
N ASN A 247 1.44 32.86 -9.52
CA ASN A 247 0.52 33.83 -8.97
C ASN A 247 0.48 33.58 -7.45
N ARG A 248 1.06 34.47 -6.64
CA ARG A 248 1.19 34.32 -5.17
C ARG A 248 -0.13 34.50 -4.42
N SER A 249 -1.24 34.10 -5.05
CA SER A 249 -2.54 34.08 -4.42
C SER A 249 -2.54 32.97 -3.37
N THR A 250 -2.78 33.34 -2.12
CA THR A 250 -2.87 32.40 -1.00
C THR A 250 -4.20 31.65 -0.97
N THR A 251 -5.18 32.06 -1.77
CA THR A 251 -6.56 31.54 -1.73
C THR A 251 -6.99 30.79 -2.97
N SER A 252 -6.27 30.94 -4.09
CA SER A 252 -6.63 30.33 -5.36
C SER A 252 -5.43 30.12 -6.28
N VAL A 253 -5.33 28.95 -6.91
CA VAL A 253 -4.30 28.60 -7.89
C VAL A 253 -4.91 28.22 -9.24
N SER A 254 -4.21 28.52 -10.33
CA SER A 254 -4.64 28.26 -11.71
C SER A 254 -3.51 27.70 -12.56
N VAL A 255 -3.83 27.25 -13.78
CA VAL A 255 -2.84 26.69 -14.71
C VAL A 255 -1.79 27.75 -14.96
N ASN A 256 -0.52 27.40 -14.73
CA ASN A 256 0.61 28.32 -14.86
C ASN A 256 1.78 27.70 -15.65
N ILE A 257 1.67 26.43 -16.04
CA ILE A 257 2.60 25.75 -16.93
C ILE A 257 1.93 25.61 -18.29
N LEU A 258 2.43 26.37 -19.27
CA LEU A 258 1.92 26.36 -20.64
C LEU A 258 2.99 25.75 -21.55
N VAL A 259 2.91 24.44 -21.73
CA VAL A 259 3.80 23.75 -22.67
C VAL A 259 3.36 24.13 -24.09
N THR A 260 4.29 24.60 -24.92
CA THR A 260 4.02 24.99 -26.31
C THR A 260 4.72 24.09 -27.32
N GLU A 261 5.73 23.35 -26.86
CA GLU A 261 6.58 22.47 -27.68
C GLU A 261 6.77 21.15 -26.95
N TYR A 262 7.02 20.07 -27.70
CA TYR A 262 7.21 18.75 -27.15
C TYR A 262 8.53 18.66 -26.35
N PRO A 263 8.50 18.42 -25.03
CA PRO A 263 9.72 18.41 -24.23
C PRO A 263 10.62 17.20 -24.51
N PRO A 264 11.93 17.25 -24.17
CA PRO A 264 12.84 16.11 -24.34
C PRO A 264 12.40 14.88 -23.54
N VAL A 265 12.34 13.73 -24.21
CA VAL A 265 12.02 12.43 -23.60
C VAL A 265 13.27 11.87 -22.91
N LEU A 266 13.17 11.56 -21.62
CA LEU A 266 14.24 10.92 -20.84
C LEU A 266 14.29 9.42 -21.11
N LEU A 267 13.12 8.78 -21.10
CA LEU A 267 12.95 7.35 -21.30
C LEU A 267 11.63 7.10 -22.04
N GLU A 268 11.66 6.15 -22.96
CA GLU A 268 10.48 5.61 -23.62
C GLU A 268 10.53 4.09 -23.50
N VAL A 269 9.44 3.50 -23.01
CA VAL A 269 9.32 2.05 -22.85
C VAL A 269 7.96 1.59 -23.36
N LYS A 270 7.92 0.41 -23.97
CA LYS A 270 6.67 -0.25 -24.37
C LYS A 270 6.39 -1.39 -23.40
N CYS A 271 5.25 -1.36 -22.73
CA CYS A 271 4.87 -2.37 -21.74
C CYS A 271 3.35 -2.63 -21.74
N SER A 272 2.97 -3.75 -21.14
CA SER A 272 1.56 -4.06 -20.89
C SER A 272 1.06 -3.23 -19.71
N GLU A 273 -0.19 -2.79 -19.79
CA GLU A 273 -0.89 -2.06 -18.72
C GLU A 273 -0.17 -0.78 -18.23
N HIS A 274 0.76 -0.25 -19.03
CA HIS A 274 1.59 0.90 -18.68
C HIS A 274 2.39 0.71 -17.38
N ASN A 275 2.60 -0.54 -16.96
CA ASN A 275 3.31 -0.88 -15.74
C ASN A 275 4.81 -0.73 -15.93
N VAL A 276 5.36 0.36 -15.38
CA VAL A 276 6.79 0.65 -15.33
C VAL A 276 7.13 1.08 -13.92
N GLN A 277 8.08 0.39 -13.31
CA GLN A 277 8.61 0.72 -11.99
C GLN A 277 10.09 1.08 -12.12
N MET A 278 10.58 1.97 -11.26
CA MET A 278 11.98 2.37 -11.22
C MET A 278 12.50 2.18 -9.80
N GLY A 279 13.70 1.62 -9.66
CA GLY A 279 14.25 1.29 -8.36
C GLY A 279 15.53 0.50 -8.48
N GLY A 280 15.92 -0.16 -7.39
CA GLY A 280 17.13 -0.97 -7.36
C GLY A 280 18.40 -0.19 -7.06
N PHE A 281 19.41 -0.90 -6.57
CA PHE A 281 20.74 -0.36 -6.43
C PHE A 281 21.77 -1.33 -7.05
N PRO A 282 22.42 -0.96 -8.17
CA PRO A 282 22.28 0.28 -8.97
C PRO A 282 20.88 0.46 -9.61
N TRP A 283 20.55 1.69 -10.03
CA TRP A 283 19.22 2.04 -10.59
C TRP A 283 18.89 1.22 -11.85
N HIS A 284 17.70 0.63 -11.86
CA HIS A 284 17.12 -0.16 -12.93
C HIS A 284 15.63 0.18 -13.08
N TYR A 285 15.01 -0.30 -14.15
CA TYR A 285 13.56 -0.24 -14.30
C TYR A 285 13.00 -1.64 -14.57
N MET A 286 11.77 -1.85 -14.13
CA MET A 286 11.04 -3.10 -14.31
C MET A 286 9.77 -2.83 -15.10
N ILE A 287 9.48 -3.71 -16.06
CA ILE A 287 8.27 -3.63 -16.88
C ILE A 287 7.58 -4.97 -16.99
N THR A 288 6.27 -4.93 -17.26
CA THR A 288 5.53 -6.07 -17.80
C THR A 288 5.68 -6.08 -19.32
N PRO A 289 6.39 -7.06 -19.93
CA PRO A 289 6.57 -7.10 -21.37
C PRO A 289 5.24 -7.11 -22.13
N HIS A 290 5.21 -6.51 -23.31
CA HIS A 290 3.99 -6.38 -24.11
C HIS A 290 3.40 -7.76 -24.48
N GLY A 291 2.15 -8.00 -24.08
CA GLY A 291 1.43 -9.26 -24.37
C GLY A 291 1.78 -10.42 -23.45
N SER A 292 2.47 -10.17 -22.33
CA SER A 292 2.87 -11.19 -21.35
C SER A 292 2.49 -10.76 -19.93
N LEU A 293 1.20 -10.85 -19.61
CA LEU A 293 0.71 -10.62 -18.24
C LEU A 293 1.34 -11.61 -17.26
N GLY A 294 1.59 -11.18 -16.03
CA GLY A 294 2.25 -12.02 -15.01
C GLY A 294 3.73 -12.34 -15.30
N ARG A 295 4.37 -11.64 -16.24
CA ARG A 295 5.82 -11.74 -16.49
C ARG A 295 6.45 -10.37 -16.35
N TYR A 296 7.65 -10.31 -15.80
CA TYR A 296 8.37 -9.05 -15.62
C TYR A 296 9.77 -9.13 -16.22
N SER A 297 10.26 -8.00 -16.69
CA SER A 297 11.62 -7.82 -17.16
C SER A 297 12.28 -6.69 -16.40
N VAL A 298 13.40 -6.99 -15.75
CA VAL A 298 14.29 -6.01 -15.10
C VAL A 298 15.34 -5.58 -16.13
N CYS A 299 15.41 -4.28 -16.38
CA CYS A 299 16.21 -3.70 -17.44
C CYS A 299 17.16 -2.62 -16.90
N SER A 300 18.34 -2.53 -17.50
CA SER A 300 19.33 -1.49 -17.17
C SER A 300 18.99 -0.17 -17.87
N PHE A 301 19.15 0.95 -17.18
CA PHE A 301 19.03 2.27 -17.81
C PHE A 301 20.15 2.57 -18.82
N MET A 302 21.31 1.92 -18.68
CA MET A 302 22.50 2.21 -19.48
C MET A 302 22.34 1.75 -20.94
N ASP A 303 21.88 0.52 -21.13
CA ASP A 303 21.75 -0.10 -22.46
C ASP A 303 20.31 -0.45 -22.83
N ARG A 304 19.36 -0.26 -21.90
CA ARG A 304 17.91 -0.55 -22.06
C ARG A 304 17.64 -2.03 -22.36
N GLN A 305 18.56 -2.91 -21.99
CA GLN A 305 18.44 -4.35 -22.15
C GLN A 305 18.04 -5.01 -20.83
N VAL A 306 17.41 -6.19 -20.96
CA VAL A 306 17.11 -7.05 -19.81
C VAL A 306 18.43 -7.57 -19.25
N ILE A 307 18.61 -7.43 -17.93
CA ILE A 307 19.81 -7.92 -17.25
C ILE A 307 19.83 -9.45 -17.16
N GLU A 308 20.98 -10.04 -16.91
CA GLU A 308 21.07 -11.50 -16.73
C GLU A 308 20.19 -11.95 -15.55
N GLY A 309 19.33 -12.95 -15.78
CA GLY A 309 18.33 -13.39 -14.78
C GLY A 309 17.16 -12.40 -14.57
N GLY A 310 17.10 -11.31 -15.35
CA GLY A 310 16.09 -10.26 -15.20
C GLY A 310 14.69 -10.61 -15.74
N SER A 311 14.49 -11.81 -16.31
CA SER A 311 13.16 -12.28 -16.73
C SER A 311 12.48 -13.04 -15.59
N LEU A 312 11.50 -12.41 -14.95
CA LEU A 312 10.76 -12.95 -13.82
C LEU A 312 9.47 -13.60 -14.30
N HIS A 313 9.34 -14.88 -14.01
CA HIS A 313 8.11 -15.66 -14.14
C HIS A 313 8.26 -16.95 -13.33
N TYR A 314 7.15 -17.45 -12.80
CA TYR A 314 7.04 -18.82 -12.32
C TYR A 314 6.44 -19.72 -13.41
N ASP A 315 6.96 -20.94 -13.49
CA ASP A 315 6.36 -21.99 -14.31
C ASP A 315 5.26 -22.69 -13.51
N HIS A 316 4.03 -22.19 -13.58
CA HIS A 316 2.88 -22.83 -12.94
C HIS A 316 1.56 -22.61 -13.70
N ASP A 317 0.63 -23.54 -13.52
CA ASP A 317 -0.71 -23.51 -14.13
C ASP A 317 -1.74 -22.72 -13.28
N SER A 318 -1.30 -21.86 -12.35
CA SER A 318 -2.21 -21.03 -11.54
C SER A 318 -2.97 -20.01 -12.39
N VAL A 319 -4.20 -19.71 -11.98
CA VAL A 319 -5.01 -18.62 -12.54
C VAL A 319 -4.52 -17.26 -12.04
N GLU A 320 -3.93 -17.21 -10.85
CA GLU A 320 -3.34 -16.00 -10.28
C GLU A 320 -2.03 -15.66 -11.02
N LEU A 321 -1.93 -14.41 -11.46
CA LEU A 321 -0.75 -13.91 -12.15
C LEU A 321 0.33 -13.53 -11.15
N ASP A 322 1.59 -13.78 -11.51
CA ASP A 322 2.71 -13.31 -10.71
C ASP A 322 2.70 -11.78 -10.59
N THR A 323 3.18 -11.30 -9.46
CA THR A 323 3.45 -9.89 -9.23
C THR A 323 4.91 -9.67 -8.86
N ALA A 324 5.46 -8.54 -9.29
CA ALA A 324 6.82 -8.15 -8.93
C ALA A 324 6.87 -6.66 -8.63
N THR A 325 7.55 -6.31 -7.53
CA THR A 325 7.78 -4.91 -7.15
C THR A 325 9.21 -4.71 -6.65
N PHE A 326 9.72 -3.48 -6.77
CA PHE A 326 10.88 -3.10 -5.97
C PHE A 326 10.49 -3.10 -4.49
N HIS A 327 11.40 -3.53 -3.63
CA HIS A 327 11.16 -3.65 -2.20
C HIS A 327 11.14 -2.26 -1.54
N ASP A 328 10.15 -2.01 -0.68
CA ASP A 328 9.95 -0.73 0.00
C ASP A 328 10.91 -0.47 1.18
N ASP A 329 11.94 -1.29 1.35
CA ASP A 329 12.92 -1.16 2.46
C ASP A 329 14.19 -0.41 2.05
N GLU A 330 14.14 0.28 0.91
CA GLU A 330 15.25 1.04 0.31
C GLU A 330 16.51 0.19 -0.02
N SER A 331 16.44 -1.13 0.11
CA SER A 331 17.57 -2.01 -0.19
C SER A 331 17.86 -2.17 -1.68
N GLY A 332 16.90 -1.76 -2.53
CA GLY A 332 16.93 -2.01 -3.97
C GLY A 332 16.69 -3.48 -4.35
N ARG A 333 16.22 -4.30 -3.40
CA ARG A 333 15.77 -5.67 -3.68
C ARG A 333 14.47 -5.65 -4.47
N ILE A 334 14.12 -6.80 -5.04
CA ILE A 334 12.87 -7.03 -5.77
C ILE A 334 12.12 -8.15 -5.07
N VAL A 335 10.83 -7.95 -4.81
CA VAL A 335 9.94 -8.98 -4.28
C VAL A 335 9.14 -9.54 -5.46
N HIS A 336 9.28 -10.83 -5.73
CA HIS A 336 8.57 -11.54 -6.78
C HIS A 336 7.65 -12.60 -6.17
N ILE A 337 6.36 -12.42 -6.35
CA ILE A 337 5.28 -13.14 -5.67
C ILE A 337 4.58 -13.99 -6.72
N GLY A 338 4.62 -15.31 -6.52
CA GLY A 338 3.79 -16.27 -7.24
C GLY A 338 2.62 -16.73 -6.37
N TYR A 339 1.87 -17.73 -6.83
CA TYR A 339 0.66 -18.18 -6.12
C TYR A 339 0.88 -18.68 -4.68
N ASN A 340 2.00 -19.34 -4.36
CA ASN A 340 2.29 -19.86 -3.01
C ASN A 340 3.73 -19.59 -2.53
N ASN A 341 4.47 -18.81 -3.30
CA ASN A 341 5.90 -18.61 -3.10
C ASN A 341 6.28 -17.15 -3.31
N VAL A 342 7.27 -16.70 -2.55
CA VAL A 342 7.84 -15.36 -2.66
C VAL A 342 9.34 -15.50 -2.81
N ARG A 343 9.93 -14.86 -3.81
CA ARG A 343 11.38 -14.75 -3.97
C ARG A 343 11.79 -13.31 -3.77
N VAL A 344 12.78 -13.10 -2.92
CA VAL A 344 13.42 -11.79 -2.78
C VAL A 344 14.74 -11.83 -3.53
N LEU A 345 14.86 -10.95 -4.53
CA LEU A 345 15.99 -10.89 -5.45
C LEU A 345 16.80 -9.62 -5.22
N GLN A 346 18.09 -9.67 -5.54
CA GLN A 346 19.00 -8.54 -5.45
C GLN A 346 19.74 -8.35 -6.78
N ILE A 347 19.92 -7.10 -7.17
CA ILE A 347 20.76 -6.73 -8.32
C ILE A 347 22.22 -6.73 -7.85
N VAL A 348 23.07 -7.47 -8.55
CA VAL A 348 24.49 -7.61 -8.24
C VAL A 348 25.30 -7.19 -9.44
N GLU A 349 26.28 -6.30 -9.24
CA GLU A 349 27.26 -5.94 -10.25
C GLU A 349 28.29 -7.07 -10.42
N SER A 350 28.56 -7.43 -11.67
CA SER A 350 29.63 -8.37 -12.06
C SER A 350 30.87 -7.57 -12.48
N ASP A 351 32.02 -8.25 -12.53
CA ASP A 351 33.34 -7.63 -12.80
C ASP A 351 33.41 -6.79 -14.10
N ASP A 352 32.52 -7.06 -15.07
CA ASP A 352 32.42 -6.34 -16.35
C ASP A 352 31.48 -5.10 -16.32
N ASN A 353 31.13 -4.55 -15.14
CA ASN A 353 30.09 -3.52 -14.96
C ASN A 353 28.69 -3.92 -15.50
N LYS A 354 28.46 -5.22 -15.69
CA LYS A 354 27.15 -5.76 -16.03
C LYS A 354 26.41 -6.15 -14.76
N CYS A 355 25.13 -5.85 -14.70
CA CYS A 355 24.27 -6.27 -13.60
C CYS A 355 23.65 -7.63 -13.90
N LYS A 356 23.46 -8.43 -12.85
CA LYS A 356 22.67 -9.66 -12.89
C LYS A 356 21.74 -9.71 -11.69
N LEU A 357 20.65 -10.44 -11.83
CA LEU A 357 19.70 -10.66 -10.77
C LEU A 357 19.98 -11.97 -10.05
N GLN A 358 20.10 -11.91 -8.72
CA GLN A 358 20.38 -13.07 -7.87
C GLN A 358 19.30 -13.23 -6.81
N VAL A 359 18.83 -14.46 -6.60
CA VAL A 359 17.92 -14.76 -5.48
C VAL A 359 18.69 -14.64 -4.17
N ASN A 360 18.19 -13.80 -3.26
CA ASN A 360 18.72 -13.67 -1.91
C ASN A 360 18.13 -14.78 -1.01
N PHE A 361 16.79 -14.88 -0.99
CA PHE A 361 16.08 -15.99 -0.34
C PHE A 361 14.72 -16.22 -1.01
N HIS A 362 14.08 -17.33 -0.65
CA HIS A 362 12.72 -17.66 -1.06
C HIS A 362 11.90 -18.11 0.14
N ILE A 363 10.60 -17.88 0.07
CA ILE A 363 9.61 -18.27 1.04
C ILE A 363 8.60 -19.14 0.31
N VAL A 364 8.36 -20.34 0.83
CA VAL A 364 7.24 -21.19 0.40
C VAL A 364 6.24 -21.19 1.53
N VAL A 365 5.05 -20.68 1.26
CA VAL A 365 4.00 -20.56 2.27
C VAL A 365 3.39 -21.94 2.51
N HIS A 366 3.26 -22.33 3.77
CA HIS A 366 2.72 -23.63 4.18
C HIS A 366 3.46 -24.82 3.53
N ASP A 367 4.80 -24.77 3.48
CA ASP A 367 5.60 -25.90 2.97
C ASP A 367 5.41 -27.14 3.85
N GLN A 368 4.56 -28.07 3.39
CA GLN A 368 4.28 -29.32 4.10
C GLN A 368 5.44 -30.33 4.01
N ASN A 369 6.57 -29.98 3.36
CA ASN A 369 7.62 -30.94 3.06
C ASN A 369 8.63 -31.23 4.17
N ASP A 370 8.68 -30.46 5.27
CA ASP A 370 9.72 -30.65 6.29
C ASP A 370 9.39 -31.69 7.38
N GLU A 371 8.15 -32.19 7.48
CA GLU A 371 7.80 -33.17 8.53
C GLU A 371 7.17 -34.49 8.04
N LYS A 372 6.99 -34.72 6.72
CA LYS A 372 6.32 -35.94 6.19
C LYS A 372 6.92 -36.55 4.93
N LYS A 373 8.24 -36.45 4.73
CA LYS A 373 8.93 -37.26 3.69
C LYS A 373 9.43 -38.62 4.19
N GLU A 374 9.34 -38.90 5.49
CA GLU A 374 9.51 -40.25 6.03
C GLU A 374 8.13 -40.92 6.18
N ASP A 375 8.00 -42.13 5.64
CA ASP A 375 6.91 -43.11 5.86
C ASP A 375 5.63 -43.16 5.01
N VAL A 376 5.48 -42.40 3.91
CA VAL A 376 4.32 -42.65 2.99
C VAL A 376 4.64 -43.67 1.88
N PHE A 377 5.91 -43.91 1.56
CA PHE A 377 6.28 -44.74 0.40
C PHE A 377 6.33 -46.26 0.64
N ASN A 378 6.28 -46.74 1.88
CA ASN A 378 6.48 -48.16 2.19
C ASN A 378 5.40 -48.74 3.11
N LYS A 379 4.17 -48.89 2.60
CA LYS A 379 3.23 -49.84 3.22
C LYS A 379 3.54 -51.25 2.73
N PHE A 380 3.94 -52.12 3.66
CA PHE A 380 4.05 -53.56 3.42
C PHE A 380 2.71 -54.23 3.71
N SER A 381 2.29 -55.18 2.88
CA SER A 381 1.18 -56.08 3.24
C SER A 381 1.58 -56.96 4.43
N SER A 382 0.61 -57.61 5.09
CA SER A 382 0.85 -58.61 6.15
C SER A 382 1.69 -59.83 5.70
N SER A 383 1.95 -59.96 4.39
CA SER A 383 2.86 -60.94 3.78
C SER A 383 4.25 -60.37 3.42
N GLY A 384 4.56 -59.12 3.78
CA GLY A 384 5.86 -58.49 3.53
C GLY A 384 6.05 -57.91 2.13
N ARG A 385 4.99 -57.79 1.31
CA ARG A 385 5.10 -57.21 -0.05
C ARG A 385 4.98 -55.69 0.02
N GLN A 386 5.96 -54.98 -0.54
CA GLN A 386 5.94 -53.52 -0.66
C GLN A 386 4.86 -53.07 -1.65
N ILE A 387 3.90 -52.27 -1.20
CA ILE A 387 2.81 -51.72 -2.02
C ILE A 387 3.23 -50.31 -2.47
N LYS A 388 3.62 -50.17 -3.75
CA LYS A 388 3.79 -48.85 -4.36
C LYS A 388 2.41 -48.29 -4.71
N ARG A 389 1.92 -47.30 -3.96
CA ARG A 389 0.73 -46.53 -4.34
C ARG A 389 1.08 -45.73 -5.60
N LYS A 390 0.28 -45.88 -6.66
CA LYS A 390 0.37 -45.05 -7.86
C LYS A 390 -0.41 -43.77 -7.56
N ILE A 391 0.27 -42.74 -7.09
CA ILE A 391 -0.33 -41.41 -6.87
C ILE A 391 -0.61 -40.83 -8.26
N SER A 392 -1.82 -40.33 -8.50
CA SER A 392 -2.14 -39.68 -9.78
C SER A 392 -1.50 -38.28 -9.84
N LEU A 393 -1.16 -37.80 -11.04
CA LEU A 393 -0.66 -36.43 -11.22
C LEU A 393 -1.68 -35.37 -10.76
N ASP A 394 -2.97 -35.72 -10.78
CA ASP A 394 -4.06 -34.85 -10.33
C ASP A 394 -4.10 -34.75 -8.79
N GLU A 395 -3.84 -35.84 -8.06
CA GLU A 395 -3.73 -35.83 -6.59
C GLU A 395 -2.56 -34.93 -6.13
N ILE A 396 -1.43 -34.92 -6.85
CA ILE A 396 -0.25 -34.07 -6.53
C ILE A 396 -0.51 -32.59 -6.88
N ARG A 397 -1.33 -32.33 -7.91
CA ARG A 397 -1.73 -30.97 -8.32
C ARG A 397 -2.75 -30.37 -7.36
N GLU A 398 -3.70 -31.15 -6.89
CA GLU A 398 -4.69 -30.70 -5.90
C GLU A 398 -4.07 -30.43 -4.52
N GLU A 399 -3.11 -31.24 -4.07
CA GLU A 399 -2.44 -31.01 -2.77
C GLU A 399 -1.59 -29.72 -2.74
N ASN A 400 -0.94 -29.36 -3.86
CA ASN A 400 -0.11 -28.15 -3.96
C ASN A 400 -0.89 -26.87 -4.28
N ASN A 401 -2.15 -26.95 -4.71
CA ASN A 401 -2.99 -25.81 -5.11
C ASN A 401 -3.95 -25.32 -4.00
N ASN A 402 -3.87 -25.90 -2.80
CA ASN A 402 -4.76 -25.51 -1.71
C ASN A 402 -4.34 -24.22 -1.02
N VAL A 403 -3.15 -23.69 -1.30
CA VAL A 403 -2.62 -22.48 -0.66
C VAL A 403 -2.43 -21.40 -1.71
N THR A 404 -3.01 -20.23 -1.47
CA THR A 404 -2.81 -19.04 -2.31
C THR A 404 -2.35 -17.85 -1.47
N ILE A 405 -1.43 -17.06 -2.00
CA ILE A 405 -0.99 -15.79 -1.44
C ILE A 405 -1.94 -14.72 -1.96
N HIS A 406 -2.62 -14.05 -1.04
CA HIS A 406 -3.52 -12.96 -1.38
C HIS A 406 -2.78 -11.61 -1.40
N ASP A 407 -1.83 -11.40 -0.48
CA ASP A 407 -1.13 -10.13 -0.36
C ASP A 407 0.23 -10.30 0.35
N VAL A 408 1.18 -9.42 0.03
CA VAL A 408 2.49 -9.33 0.68
C VAL A 408 2.77 -7.87 0.98
N ASP A 409 2.91 -7.55 2.26
CA ASP A 409 3.15 -6.20 2.76
C ASP A 409 4.48 -6.13 3.54
N TYR A 410 5.11 -4.97 3.58
CA TYR A 410 6.33 -4.73 4.36
C TYR A 410 6.03 -3.79 5.53
N GLU A 411 6.30 -4.25 6.75
CA GLU A 411 6.15 -3.44 7.96
C GLU A 411 7.52 -2.95 8.42
N ASN A 412 7.74 -1.64 8.33
CA ASN A 412 9.03 -0.98 8.49
C ASN A 412 9.44 -0.80 9.96
N GLU A 413 8.53 -0.66 10.92
CA GLU A 413 8.89 -0.52 12.33
C GLU A 413 9.44 -1.83 12.95
N LEU A 414 9.01 -2.99 12.44
CA LEU A 414 9.42 -4.32 12.85
C LEU A 414 10.46 -4.94 11.91
N ASP A 415 10.60 -4.41 10.69
CA ASP A 415 11.46 -4.94 9.63
C ASP A 415 11.10 -6.41 9.32
N VAL A 416 9.85 -6.61 8.87
CA VAL A 416 9.24 -7.91 8.56
C VAL A 416 8.41 -7.86 7.28
N LEU A 417 8.33 -9.00 6.61
CA LEU A 417 7.40 -9.25 5.52
C LEU A 417 6.15 -9.93 6.06
N CYS A 418 4.99 -9.36 5.77
CA CYS A 418 3.68 -9.87 6.15
C CYS A 418 3.03 -10.52 4.93
N ILE A 419 2.89 -11.85 4.94
CA ILE A 419 2.27 -12.59 3.85
C ILE A 419 0.90 -13.05 4.30
N ASN A 420 -0.13 -12.52 3.65
CA ASN A 420 -1.51 -12.97 3.83
C ASN A 420 -1.79 -14.11 2.86
N SER A 421 -2.22 -15.26 3.40
CA SER A 421 -2.44 -16.48 2.64
C SER A 421 -3.77 -17.14 2.99
N VAL A 422 -4.31 -17.89 2.04
CA VAL A 422 -5.57 -18.61 2.16
C VAL A 422 -5.29 -20.09 1.96
N ILE A 423 -5.78 -20.91 2.89
CA ILE A 423 -5.81 -22.36 2.73
C ILE A 423 -7.25 -22.78 2.41
N LYS A 424 -7.44 -23.39 1.24
CA LYS A 424 -8.68 -24.01 0.79
C LYS A 424 -8.95 -25.29 1.59
N GLY A 425 -9.95 -25.22 2.46
CA GLY A 425 -10.51 -26.39 3.12
C GLY A 425 -11.66 -27.01 2.31
N THR A 426 -12.11 -28.20 2.71
CA THR A 426 -13.25 -28.89 2.07
C THR A 426 -14.60 -28.21 2.33
N GLU A 427 -14.74 -27.50 3.46
CA GLU A 427 -15.99 -26.83 3.87
C GLU A 427 -15.87 -25.30 3.93
N SER A 428 -14.69 -24.75 4.21
CA SER A 428 -14.42 -23.32 4.27
C SER A 428 -12.94 -23.02 4.04
N SER A 429 -12.63 -21.89 3.41
CA SER A 429 -11.25 -21.40 3.31
C SER A 429 -10.84 -20.67 4.59
N GLU A 430 -9.59 -20.89 5.02
CA GLU A 430 -9.01 -20.32 6.24
C GLU A 430 -7.93 -19.30 5.88
N GLY A 431 -7.97 -18.13 6.51
CA GLY A 431 -6.99 -17.06 6.30
C GLY A 431 -5.87 -17.10 7.33
N PHE A 432 -4.64 -16.87 6.88
CA PHE A 432 -3.44 -16.84 7.71
C PHE A 432 -2.58 -15.63 7.40
N LEU A 433 -2.08 -14.97 8.44
CA LEU A 433 -1.04 -13.96 8.35
C LEU A 433 0.28 -14.56 8.83
N GLY A 434 1.21 -14.79 7.90
CA GLY A 434 2.58 -15.17 8.19
C GLY A 434 3.47 -13.94 8.30
N ILE A 435 4.22 -13.83 9.40
CA ILE A 435 5.21 -12.79 9.65
C ILE A 435 6.59 -13.41 9.43
N TYR A 436 7.30 -12.92 8.42
CA TYR A 436 8.60 -13.43 7.99
C TYR A 436 9.69 -12.39 8.22
N ASP A 437 10.89 -12.86 8.55
CA ASP A 437 12.04 -11.97 8.69
C ASP A 437 12.44 -11.40 7.32
N ASN A 438 12.48 -10.08 7.22
CA ASN A 438 12.76 -9.39 5.95
C ASN A 438 14.15 -9.72 5.37
N TYR A 439 15.12 -10.10 6.20
CA TYR A 439 16.50 -10.30 5.75
C TYR A 439 16.78 -11.71 5.21
N ASN A 440 16.16 -12.74 5.81
CA ASN A 440 16.44 -14.14 5.47
C ASN A 440 15.20 -14.96 5.10
N GLY A 441 14.00 -14.37 5.14
CA GLY A 441 12.76 -15.04 4.79
C GLY A 441 12.29 -16.10 5.79
N ARG A 442 12.89 -16.20 6.98
CA ARG A 442 12.47 -17.17 7.99
C ARG A 442 11.10 -16.79 8.56
N LEU A 443 10.19 -17.75 8.61
CA LEU A 443 8.93 -17.60 9.35
C LEU A 443 9.20 -17.35 10.83
N LEU A 444 8.75 -16.19 11.32
CA LEU A 444 8.87 -15.79 12.72
C LEU A 444 7.63 -16.19 13.50
N ARG A 445 6.45 -16.02 12.87
CA ARG A 445 5.17 -16.28 13.49
C ARG A 445 4.08 -16.43 12.43
N GLU A 446 3.15 -17.34 12.68
CA GLU A 446 1.93 -17.46 11.89
C GLU A 446 0.70 -17.22 12.77
N ILE A 447 -0.32 -16.56 12.21
CA ILE A 447 -1.53 -16.17 12.90
C ILE A 447 -2.72 -16.56 12.04
N LYS A 448 -3.55 -17.47 12.56
CA LYS A 448 -4.85 -17.79 11.96
C LYS A 448 -5.83 -16.64 12.21
N LEU A 449 -6.40 -16.10 11.14
CA LEU A 449 -7.42 -15.06 11.20
C LEU A 449 -8.74 -15.69 11.65
N LEU A 450 -9.47 -14.99 12.54
CA LEU A 450 -10.69 -15.55 13.15
C LEU A 450 -11.90 -15.50 12.21
N GLU A 451 -11.91 -14.56 11.27
CA GLU A 451 -13.04 -14.38 10.37
C GLU A 451 -12.92 -15.33 9.17
N PRO A 452 -14.05 -15.85 8.68
CA PRO A 452 -14.05 -16.71 7.51
C PRO A 452 -13.46 -15.97 6.31
N PHE A 453 -12.51 -16.63 5.64
CA PHE A 453 -11.90 -16.10 4.45
C PHE A 453 -12.68 -16.62 3.24
N SER A 454 -13.22 -15.71 2.44
CA SER A 454 -13.88 -16.03 1.18
C SER A 454 -13.02 -15.49 0.05
N GLU A 455 -12.64 -16.34 -0.90
CA GLU A 455 -11.87 -15.96 -2.10
C GLU A 455 -12.62 -14.98 -3.00
N PHE A 456 -13.94 -14.91 -2.87
CA PHE A 456 -14.77 -13.99 -3.64
C PHE A 456 -14.89 -12.60 -2.99
N TRP A 457 -14.28 -12.40 -1.84
CA TRP A 457 -14.26 -11.12 -1.14
C TRP A 457 -12.88 -10.49 -1.25
N GLU A 458 -12.85 -9.17 -1.22
CA GLU A 458 -11.60 -8.42 -1.17
C GLU A 458 -11.18 -8.31 0.29
N HIS A 459 -9.98 -8.82 0.60
CA HIS A 459 -9.40 -8.76 1.95
C HIS A 459 -8.11 -7.96 1.91
N ARG A 460 -7.99 -7.00 2.83
CA ARG A 460 -6.73 -6.30 3.09
C ARG A 460 -6.34 -6.53 4.55
N VAL A 461 -5.15 -7.03 4.79
CA VAL A 461 -4.64 -7.33 6.13
C VAL A 461 -3.36 -6.54 6.34
N ILE A 462 -3.39 -5.63 7.31
CA ILE A 462 -2.27 -4.72 7.60
C ILE A 462 -1.76 -5.05 9.01
N LEU A 463 -0.45 -5.21 9.15
CA LEU A 463 0.21 -5.23 10.45
C LEU A 463 0.75 -3.81 10.73
N ASP A 464 0.42 -3.25 11.89
CA ASP A 464 1.01 -2.01 12.43
C ASP A 464 1.45 -2.33 13.86
N ARG A 465 2.73 -2.66 14.00
CA ARG A 465 3.40 -3.07 15.24
C ARG A 465 2.67 -4.19 15.99
N ASP A 466 1.89 -3.84 17.01
CA ASP A 466 1.15 -4.75 17.89
C ASP A 466 -0.32 -4.97 17.45
N THR A 467 -0.68 -4.46 16.27
CA THR A 467 -2.05 -4.40 15.77
C THR A 467 -2.17 -5.06 14.42
N ILE A 468 -3.19 -5.88 14.24
CA ILE A 468 -3.60 -6.34 12.91
C ILE A 468 -4.93 -5.68 12.57
N ILE A 469 -5.01 -5.10 11.38
CA ILE A 469 -6.22 -4.48 10.84
C ILE A 469 -6.64 -5.28 9.63
N GLN A 470 -7.85 -5.83 9.68
CA GLN A 470 -8.45 -6.58 8.58
C GLN A 470 -9.62 -5.78 8.01
N ILE A 471 -9.54 -5.42 6.73
CA ILE A 471 -10.63 -4.80 5.98
C ILE A 471 -11.19 -5.86 5.03
N ILE A 472 -12.48 -6.16 5.20
CA ILE A 472 -13.19 -7.16 4.41
C ILE A 472 -14.28 -6.46 3.63
N LYS A 473 -14.24 -6.55 2.31
CA LYS A 473 -15.29 -6.04 1.44
C LYS A 473 -16.05 -7.21 0.82
N SER A 474 -17.25 -7.42 1.35
CA SER A 474 -18.15 -8.46 0.89
C SER A 474 -18.80 -8.10 -0.45
N SER A 475 -19.31 -9.12 -1.15
CA SER A 475 -20.10 -8.95 -2.38
C SER A 475 -21.36 -8.09 -2.20
N SER A 476 -21.87 -7.97 -0.96
CA SER A 476 -23.02 -7.12 -0.62
C SER A 476 -22.70 -5.61 -0.57
N SER A 477 -21.50 -5.19 -0.98
CA SER A 477 -20.97 -3.82 -0.86
C SER A 477 -20.82 -3.31 0.58
N LYS A 478 -21.00 -4.19 1.58
CA LYS A 478 -20.64 -3.89 2.97
C LYS A 478 -19.15 -4.12 3.16
N VAL A 479 -18.51 -3.12 3.76
CA VAL A 479 -17.10 -3.14 4.16
C VAL A 479 -17.03 -3.23 5.67
N SER A 480 -16.29 -4.19 6.19
CA SER A 480 -16.04 -4.39 7.63
C SER A 480 -14.58 -4.10 7.93
N CYS A 481 -14.32 -3.35 8.98
CA CYS A 481 -12.98 -3.13 9.52
C CYS A 481 -12.90 -3.80 10.89
N ILE A 482 -11.93 -4.68 11.07
CA ILE A 482 -11.74 -5.49 12.25
C ILE A 482 -10.33 -5.26 12.77
N VAL A 483 -10.20 -5.04 14.07
CA VAL A 483 -8.92 -4.76 14.71
C VAL A 483 -8.63 -5.83 15.73
N TYR A 484 -7.44 -6.41 15.61
CA TYR A 484 -6.86 -7.34 16.56
C TYR A 484 -5.68 -6.67 17.26
N LYS A 485 -5.59 -6.87 18.57
CA LYS A 485 -4.48 -6.38 19.39
C LYS A 485 -3.74 -7.52 20.04
N LEU A 486 -2.44 -7.33 20.23
CA LEU A 486 -1.58 -8.29 20.89
C LEU A 486 -1.80 -8.27 22.42
N PHE A 487 -2.07 -9.43 23.01
CA PHE A 487 -2.19 -9.61 24.46
C PHE A 487 -1.26 -10.70 24.97
N CYS A 488 -0.74 -10.52 26.19
CA CYS A 488 -0.11 -11.61 26.92
C CYS A 488 -1.17 -12.59 27.40
N VAL A 489 -0.98 -13.87 27.10
CA VAL A 489 -1.78 -14.97 27.64
C VAL A 489 -1.29 -15.19 29.07
N THR A 490 -2.02 -14.67 30.04
CA THR A 490 -1.93 -15.14 31.42
C THR A 490 -2.62 -16.51 31.50
N ASP A 491 -2.08 -17.43 32.30
CA ASP A 491 -2.48 -18.85 32.36
C ASP A 491 -3.95 -19.08 32.79
N ASP A 492 -4.76 -18.02 33.01
CA ASP A 492 -6.13 -18.08 33.54
C ASP A 492 -7.25 -17.75 32.52
N SER A 493 -6.96 -17.44 31.25
CA SER A 493 -8.05 -17.17 30.29
C SER A 493 -8.50 -18.45 29.57
N HIS A 494 -9.39 -19.22 30.21
CA HIS A 494 -10.29 -20.10 29.46
C HIS A 494 -11.12 -19.26 28.49
N ASP A 495 -11.16 -19.69 27.22
CA ASP A 495 -12.03 -19.13 26.19
C ASP A 495 -13.48 -19.09 26.70
N ILE A 496 -14.02 -17.89 26.91
CA ILE A 496 -15.45 -17.73 27.17
C ILE A 496 -16.16 -17.86 25.82
N PRO A 497 -17.00 -18.88 25.60
CA PRO A 497 -17.75 -18.98 24.37
C PRO A 497 -18.74 -17.82 24.30
N SER A 498 -18.76 -17.14 23.16
CA SER A 498 -19.75 -16.13 22.80
C SER A 498 -21.15 -16.71 22.92
N GLY A 499 -21.91 -16.28 23.94
CA GLY A 499 -23.30 -16.66 24.08
C GLY A 499 -23.87 -16.45 25.48
N LYS A 500 -24.21 -15.20 25.81
CA LYS A 500 -25.38 -14.85 26.64
C LYS A 500 -25.59 -13.34 26.66
N GLN A 501 -26.71 -12.92 26.05
CA GLN A 501 -27.25 -11.58 26.15
C GLN A 501 -27.39 -11.18 27.63
N ALA A 502 -26.81 -10.03 27.99
CA ALA A 502 -27.01 -9.42 29.28
C ALA A 502 -28.47 -8.96 29.42
N ARG A 503 -29.25 -9.67 30.24
CA ARG A 503 -30.54 -9.18 30.73
C ARG A 503 -30.31 -7.92 31.56
N LYS A 504 -30.83 -6.78 31.09
CA LYS A 504 -31.01 -5.56 31.89
C LYS A 504 -31.77 -5.92 33.16
N THR A 505 -31.15 -5.71 34.31
CA THR A 505 -31.85 -5.72 35.60
C THR A 505 -32.19 -4.27 35.91
N GLU A 506 -33.46 -3.92 35.77
CA GLU A 506 -34.02 -2.64 36.23
C GLU A 506 -33.92 -2.55 37.75
N ILE A 507 -33.19 -1.56 38.24
CA ILE A 507 -33.19 -1.20 39.67
C ILE A 507 -34.42 -0.30 39.88
N GLN A 508 -35.49 -0.88 40.43
CA GLN A 508 -36.64 -0.13 40.96
C GLN A 508 -36.23 0.63 42.23
N THR A 509 -36.04 1.93 42.12
CA THR A 509 -35.95 2.83 43.28
C THR A 509 -37.33 3.01 43.91
N THR A 510 -37.57 2.36 45.06
CA THR A 510 -38.77 2.57 45.89
C THR A 510 -38.54 3.75 46.85
N ARG A 511 -39.11 4.91 46.52
CA ARG A 511 -39.31 6.03 47.47
C ARG A 511 -40.52 5.72 48.37
N ARG A 512 -40.31 5.52 49.67
CA ARG A 512 -41.38 5.55 50.68
C ARG A 512 -41.34 6.89 51.44
N SER A 513 -42.28 7.76 51.13
CA SER A 513 -42.66 8.92 51.93
C SER A 513 -43.45 8.49 53.18
N ARG A 514 -43.05 8.96 54.37
CA ARG A 514 -43.90 8.98 55.57
C ARG A 514 -44.04 10.42 56.04
N ALA A 515 -45.20 11.03 55.78
CA ALA A 515 -45.65 12.23 56.47
C ALA A 515 -46.59 11.82 57.62
N ARG A 516 -46.29 12.27 58.84
CA ARG A 516 -47.10 12.07 60.04
C ARG A 516 -48.26 13.07 60.05
N ARG A 517 -49.46 12.60 60.39
CA ARG A 517 -50.62 13.43 60.74
C ARG A 517 -50.56 13.80 62.22
N ARG A 518 -50.39 15.08 62.53
CA ARG A 518 -51.31 15.95 63.29
C ARG A 518 -50.69 17.32 63.42
#